data_AF-A0A5M9ZK96-F1
#
_entry.id   AF-A0A5M9ZK96-F1
#
_cell.length_a   1.000
_cell.length_b   1.000
_cell.length_c   1.000
_cell.angle_alpha   90.00
_cell.angle_beta   90.00
_cell.angle_gamma   90.00
#
_symmetry.space_group_name_H-M   'P 1'
#
loop_
_entity.id
_entity.type
_entity.pdbx_description
1 polymer ?
#
loop_
_entity_poly.entity_id
_entity_poly.type
_entity_poly.pdbx_seq_one_letter_code
_entity_poly.pdbx_strand_id
1 'polypeptide(L)'
;MFTRQVDAVDVEPVIRVETFTDEQVVAKCDGLCQVCGRPVDLDALGPDGPAFMWKVPLEKSRQATLRNRLLVHERCRGGTP
;
A
#
# COMPACT_ATOMS: atom_id res chain seq x y z
N MET A 1 -0.74 -42.22 -30.24
CA MET A 1 -0.09 -41.00 -29.71
C MET A 1 -1.02 -40.47 -28.63
N PHE A 2 -0.56 -40.39 -27.37
CA PHE A 2 -1.40 -39.96 -26.25
C PHE A 2 -0.95 -38.57 -25.82
N THR A 3 -1.75 -37.54 -26.13
CA THR A 3 -1.50 -36.17 -25.69
C THR A 3 -2.10 -36.03 -24.30
N ARG A 4 -1.24 -35.88 -23.29
CA ARG A 4 -1.66 -35.67 -21.91
C ARG A 4 -2.08 -34.21 -21.77
N GLN A 5 -3.38 -33.98 -21.62
CA GLN A 5 -3.93 -32.65 -21.31
C GLN A 5 -3.46 -32.29 -19.90
N VAL A 6 -2.69 -31.20 -19.78
CA VAL A 6 -2.34 -30.62 -18.48
C VAL A 6 -3.47 -29.69 -18.10
N ASP A 7 -4.21 -30.06 -17.06
CA ASP A 7 -5.17 -29.17 -16.44
C ASP A 7 -4.44 -27.89 -16.02
N ALA A 8 -4.89 -26.76 -16.55
CA ALA A 8 -4.45 -25.45 -16.09
C ALA A 8 -4.84 -25.37 -14.62
N VAL A 9 -3.84 -25.53 -13.74
CA VAL A 9 -4.01 -25.28 -12.32
C VAL A 9 -4.34 -23.81 -12.19
N ASP A 10 -5.60 -23.51 -11.91
CA ASP A 10 -6.10 -22.20 -11.52
C ASP A 10 -5.47 -21.87 -10.17
N VAL A 11 -4.19 -21.48 -10.19
CA VAL A 11 -3.52 -20.92 -9.03
C VAL A 11 -4.06 -19.51 -8.91
N GLU A 12 -5.13 -19.38 -8.13
CA GLU A 12 -5.63 -18.07 -7.71
C GLU A 12 -4.43 -17.21 -7.30
N PRO A 13 -4.37 -15.95 -7.74
CA PRO A 13 -3.17 -15.17 -7.55
C PRO A 13 -2.96 -14.87 -6.06
N VAL A 14 -2.02 -15.59 -5.45
CA VAL A 14 -1.67 -15.45 -4.04
C VAL A 14 -1.20 -14.02 -3.80
N ILE A 15 -2.03 -13.21 -3.15
CA ILE A 15 -1.65 -11.88 -2.68
C ILE A 15 -0.57 -12.08 -1.63
N ARG A 16 0.58 -11.44 -1.81
CA ARG A 16 1.63 -11.43 -0.79
C ARG A 16 1.21 -10.48 0.33
N VAL A 17 1.05 -11.01 1.53
CA VAL A 17 0.64 -10.27 2.73
C VAL A 17 1.80 -10.26 3.73
N GLU A 18 2.10 -9.09 4.28
CA GLU A 18 3.04 -8.92 5.40
C GLU A 18 2.32 -8.23 6.57
N THR A 19 2.63 -8.64 7.79
CA THR A 19 2.12 -7.98 9.00
C THR A 19 3.01 -6.78 9.32
N PHE A 20 2.40 -5.60 9.49
CA PHE A 20 3.10 -4.38 9.88
C PHE A 20 2.16 -3.44 10.66
N THR A 21 2.73 -2.50 11.41
CA THR A 21 1.98 -1.45 12.13
C THR A 21 1.98 -0.13 11.35
N ASP A 22 1.06 0.76 11.70
CA ASP A 22 1.02 2.10 11.13
C ASP A 22 2.29 2.90 11.48
N GLU A 23 2.85 2.71 12.67
CA GLU A 23 4.13 3.30 13.08
C GLU A 23 5.28 2.87 12.15
N GLN A 24 5.28 1.62 11.67
CA GLN A 24 6.28 1.15 10.70
C GLN A 24 6.08 1.82 9.33
N VAL A 25 4.83 2.12 8.93
CA VAL A 25 4.56 2.87 7.70
C VAL A 25 5.05 4.31 7.83
N VAL A 26 4.81 4.94 8.99
CA VAL A 26 5.29 6.30 9.30
C VAL A 26 6.82 6.34 9.26
N ALA A 27 7.49 5.42 9.96
CA ALA A 27 8.94 5.34 10.01
C ALA A 27 9.53 5.11 8.61
N LYS A 28 8.93 4.22 7.80
CA LYS A 28 9.33 4.02 6.40
C LYS A 28 9.23 5.29 5.55
N CYS A 29 8.25 6.14 5.84
CA CYS A 29 7.97 7.36 5.08
C CYS A 29 8.62 8.61 5.71
N ASP A 30 9.49 8.44 6.71
CA ASP A 30 10.14 9.51 7.46
C ASP A 30 9.14 10.51 8.10
N GLY A 31 7.89 10.07 8.35
CA GLY A 31 6.81 10.95 8.80
C GLY A 31 6.35 11.99 7.75
N LEU A 32 6.77 11.84 6.50
CA LEU A 32 6.46 12.76 5.41
C LEU A 32 5.34 12.24 4.52
N CYS A 33 4.47 13.15 4.12
CA CYS A 33 3.45 12.91 3.11
C CYS A 33 4.11 12.59 1.78
N GLN A 34 3.88 11.39 1.25
CA GLN A 34 4.51 10.91 0.02
C GLN A 34 4.00 11.62 -1.25
N VAL A 35 2.97 12.46 -1.14
CA VAL A 35 2.43 13.26 -2.26
C VAL A 35 3.00 14.67 -2.28
N CYS A 36 3.06 15.35 -1.13
CA CYS A 36 3.47 16.76 -1.08
C CYS A 36 4.83 17.00 -0.40
N GLY A 37 5.47 15.96 0.14
CA GLY A 37 6.78 16.02 0.79
C GLY A 37 6.81 16.72 2.15
N ARG A 38 5.66 17.17 2.66
CA ARG A 38 5.57 17.87 3.96
C ARG A 38 5.33 16.91 5.12
N PRO A 39 5.78 17.25 6.34
CA PRO A 39 5.47 16.48 7.54
C PRO A 39 3.97 16.26 7.72
N VAL A 40 3.59 15.07 8.17
CA VAL A 40 2.22 14.73 8.57
C VAL A 40 2.11 14.86 10.08
N ASP A 41 1.10 15.59 10.55
CA ASP A 41 0.77 15.64 11.96
C ASP A 41 -0.04 14.37 12.29
N LEU A 42 0.57 13.45 13.03
CA LEU A 42 -0.02 12.14 13.34
C LEU A 42 -1.13 12.23 14.40
N ASP A 43 -1.14 13.31 15.19
CA ASP A 43 -2.12 13.55 16.25
C ASP A 43 -3.28 14.42 15.76
N ALA A 44 -3.15 15.04 14.58
CA ALA A 44 -4.20 15.89 14.00
C ALA A 44 -5.40 15.07 13.52
N LEU A 45 -6.59 15.54 13.92
CA LEU A 45 -7.87 15.10 13.36
C LEU A 45 -8.27 16.08 12.24
N GLY A 46 -8.27 15.62 10.99
CA GLY A 46 -8.75 16.42 9.86
C GLY A 46 -7.84 16.37 8.62
N PRO A 47 -7.88 17.41 7.76
CA PRO A 47 -7.22 17.42 6.44
C PRO A 47 -5.69 17.26 6.51
N ASP A 48 -5.06 17.68 7.61
CA ASP A 48 -3.63 17.56 7.87
C ASP A 48 -3.26 16.30 8.67
N GLY A 49 -4.25 15.49 9.05
CA GLY A 49 -4.03 14.20 9.72
C GLY A 49 -3.53 13.10 8.79
N PRO A 50 -3.15 11.93 9.34
CA PRO A 50 -2.57 10.84 8.58
C PRO A 50 -3.63 10.01 7.83
N ALA A 51 -3.37 9.79 6.55
CA ALA A 51 -4.05 8.83 5.70
C ALA A 51 -3.06 7.77 5.21
N PHE A 52 -3.39 6.50 5.40
CA PHE A 52 -2.56 5.40 4.92
C PHE A 52 -3.12 4.79 3.63
N MET A 53 -2.34 4.88 2.55
CA MET A 53 -2.75 4.42 1.22
C MET A 53 -1.85 3.31 0.67
N TRP A 54 -2.31 2.65 -0.38
CA TRP A 54 -1.48 1.75 -1.19
C TRP A 54 -0.84 2.52 -2.33
N LYS A 55 0.48 2.37 -2.51
CA LYS A 55 1.22 2.97 -3.63
C LYS A 55 0.71 2.46 -4.97
N VAL A 56 0.47 1.16 -5.05
CA VAL A 56 -0.19 0.51 -6.18
C VAL A 56 -1.39 -0.27 -5.64
N PRO A 57 -2.61 -0.09 -6.20
CA PRO A 57 -3.80 -0.81 -5.78
C PRO A 57 -3.55 -2.31 -5.66
N LEU A 58 -4.11 -2.95 -4.63
CA LEU A 58 -3.87 -4.37 -4.35
C LEU A 58 -4.28 -5.28 -5.52
N GLU A 59 -5.35 -4.92 -6.23
CA GLU A 59 -5.83 -5.62 -7.43
C GLU A 59 -4.77 -5.70 -8.54
N LYS A 60 -3.88 -4.69 -8.60
CA LYS A 60 -2.80 -4.60 -9.59
C LYS A 60 -1.48 -5.12 -9.06
N SER A 61 -1.13 -4.77 -7.82
CA SER A 61 0.18 -5.10 -7.25
C SER A 61 0.25 -6.50 -6.65
N ARG A 62 -0.89 -7.02 -6.18
CA ARG A 62 -0.99 -8.25 -5.37
C ARG A 62 -0.05 -8.21 -4.16
N GLN A 63 0.20 -7.02 -3.62
CA GLN A 63 1.16 -6.77 -2.55
C GLN A 63 0.52 -5.96 -1.42
N ALA A 64 0.04 -6.66 -0.40
CA ALA A 64 -0.32 -6.07 0.89
C ALA A 64 0.91 -6.05 1.80
N THR A 65 1.95 -5.32 1.37
CA THR A 65 3.26 -5.27 2.01
C THR A 65 3.59 -3.88 2.53
N LEU A 66 4.48 -3.78 3.52
CA LEU A 66 4.94 -2.49 4.05
C LEU A 66 5.55 -1.61 2.94
N ARG A 67 6.26 -2.24 2.00
CA ARG A 67 6.84 -1.55 0.83
C ARG A 67 5.78 -0.86 -0.05
N ASN A 68 4.59 -1.43 -0.14
CA ASN A 68 3.49 -0.89 -0.93
C ASN A 68 2.62 0.11 -0.14
N ARG A 69 2.93 0.41 1.13
CA ARG A 69 2.21 1.42 1.92
C ARG A 69 2.81 2.82 1.78
N LEU A 70 1.93 3.81 1.82
CA LEU A 70 2.24 5.23 1.82
C LEU A 70 1.57 5.91 3.01
N LEU A 71 2.27 6.88 3.58
CA LEU A 71 1.73 7.90 4.47
C LEU A 71 1.44 9.16 3.65
N VAL A 72 0.22 9.70 3.75
CA VAL A 72 -0.17 10.97 3.15
C VAL A 72 -1.02 11.78 4.11
N HIS A 73 -1.22 13.08 3.84
CA HIS A 73 -2.29 13.84 4.50
C HIS A 73 -3.66 13.37 4.00
N GLU A 74 -4.70 13.43 4.82
CA GLU A 74 -6.09 13.20 4.37
C GLU A 74 -6.46 14.11 3.19
N ARG A 75 -6.02 15.38 3.17
CA ARG A 75 -6.24 16.28 2.02
C ARG A 75 -5.49 15.86 0.74
N CYS A 76 -4.41 15.10 0.89
CA CYS A 76 -3.59 14.62 -0.22
C CYS A 76 -4.00 13.22 -0.67
N ARG A 77 -5.03 12.65 -0.04
CA ARG A 77 -5.58 11.34 -0.38
C ARG A 77 -6.07 11.34 -1.83
N GLY A 78 -5.64 10.34 -2.61
CA GLY A 78 -5.92 10.26 -4.04
C GLY A 78 -4.97 11.07 -4.94
N GLY A 79 -4.06 11.85 -4.36
CA GLY A 79 -2.95 12.43 -5.10
C GLY A 79 -1.99 11.33 -5.61
N THR A 80 -1.34 11.60 -6.74
CA THR A 80 -0.28 10.71 -7.24
C THR A 80 1.04 11.12 -6.59
N PRO A 81 1.72 10.21 -5.86
CA PRO A 81 3.08 10.45 -5.36
C PRO A 81 4.12 10.45 -6.47
#